data_AF-A0A380F9E4-F1
#
_entry.id   AF-A0A380F9E4-F1
#
_cell.length_a   1.000
_cell.length_b   1.000
_cell.length_c   1.000
_cell.angle_alpha   90.00
_cell.angle_beta   90.00
_cell.angle_gamma   90.00
#
_symmetry.space_group_name_H-M   'P 1'
#
loop_
_entity.id
_entity.type
_entity.pdbx_description
1 polymer ?
#
loop_
_entity_poly.entity_id
_entity_poly.type
_entity_poly.pdbx_seq_one_letter_code
_entity_poly.pdbx_strand_id
1 'polypeptide(L)'
;MRILPILKTIIQNVCELSKSVDTQNGSDILIIQNLYQLVYQLQTLFPKTFSTEIAIINEDIQHAVDFINSNYHRNIMVVDVANHVNITRSHLFKLFKKNLNCSPKDYLTYIRMYHASQLLINSNLMICEIALKVGYKDPLLFSKIFTKHFEISASKYRTNFSNRQI
;
A
#
# COMPACT_ATOMS: atom_id res chain seq x y z
N MET A 1 5.01 15.18 23.94
CA MET A 1 4.60 14.28 22.83
C MET A 1 5.38 12.96 22.94
N ARG A 2 4.86 11.98 23.70
CA ARG A 2 5.55 10.74 24.13
C ARG A 2 5.03 9.46 23.42
N ILE A 3 4.36 9.60 22.27
CA ILE A 3 3.51 8.55 21.68
C ILE A 3 4.22 7.69 20.62
N LEU A 4 5.14 8.28 19.84
CA LEU A 4 5.98 7.57 18.86
C LEU A 4 6.81 6.41 19.45
N PRO A 5 7.39 6.51 20.67
CA PRO A 5 8.12 5.42 21.29
C PRO A 5 7.23 4.20 21.59
N ILE A 6 5.99 4.43 22.05
CA ILE A 6 5.08 3.37 22.50
C ILE A 6 4.58 2.55 21.31
N LEU A 7 4.19 3.22 20.22
CA LEU A 7 3.76 2.55 18.99
C LEU A 7 4.89 1.72 18.38
N LYS A 8 6.12 2.26 18.40
CA LYS A 8 7.33 1.56 17.95
C LYS A 8 7.60 0.32 18.80
N THR A 9 7.51 0.43 20.12
CA THR A 9 7.71 -0.70 21.04
C THR A 9 6.69 -1.82 20.82
N ILE A 10 5.41 -1.48 20.62
CA ILE A 10 4.38 -2.51 20.41
C ILE A 10 4.55 -3.23 19.06
N ILE A 11 4.85 -2.47 18.00
CA ILE A 11 5.14 -3.07 16.69
C ILE A 11 6.38 -3.96 16.77
N GLN A 12 7.43 -3.51 17.46
CA GLN A 12 8.64 -4.31 17.67
C GLN A 12 8.34 -5.61 18.43
N ASN A 13 7.58 -5.55 19.53
CA ASN A 13 7.22 -6.73 20.31
C ASN A 13 6.37 -7.73 19.51
N VAL A 14 5.40 -7.26 18.71
CA VAL A 14 4.60 -8.12 17.83
C VAL A 14 5.48 -8.78 16.76
N CYS A 15 6.41 -8.05 16.15
CA CYS A 15 7.34 -8.58 15.15
C CYS A 15 8.40 -9.52 15.74
N GLU A 16 8.80 -9.36 17.00
CA GLU A 16 9.72 -10.27 17.69
C GLU A 16 9.02 -11.57 18.06
N LEU A 17 7.81 -11.48 18.63
CA LEU A 17 6.98 -12.65 18.94
C LEU A 17 6.61 -13.44 17.69
N SER A 18 6.35 -12.77 16.54
CA SER A 18 6.05 -13.46 15.28
C SER A 18 7.22 -14.28 14.73
N LYS A 19 8.46 -14.01 15.16
CA LYS A 19 9.66 -14.75 14.74
C LYS A 19 9.92 -16.00 15.59
N SER A 20 9.33 -16.07 16.78
CA SER A 20 9.52 -17.15 17.76
C SER A 20 8.27 -17.99 17.97
N VAL A 21 7.28 -17.91 17.07
CA VAL A 21 6.05 -18.71 17.13
C VAL A 21 6.37 -20.18 16.92
N ASP A 22 6.59 -20.87 18.04
CA ASP A 22 6.44 -22.30 18.15
C ASP A 22 5.04 -22.56 18.72
N THR A 23 4.20 -23.26 17.97
CA THR A 23 2.76 -23.45 18.24
C THR A 23 2.46 -24.28 19.50
N GLN A 24 3.49 -24.71 20.25
CA GLN A 24 3.34 -25.64 21.36
C GLN A 24 3.19 -24.98 22.74
N ASN A 25 3.45 -23.67 22.89
CA ASN A 25 3.60 -23.04 24.22
C ASN A 25 2.73 -21.80 24.51
N GLY A 26 1.55 -21.65 23.89
CA GLY A 26 0.64 -20.54 24.19
C GLY A 26 1.12 -19.16 23.72
N SER A 27 2.11 -19.15 22.83
CA SER A 27 2.62 -17.98 22.09
C SER A 27 1.49 -17.20 21.40
N ASP A 28 0.49 -17.91 20.88
CA ASP A 28 -0.70 -17.31 20.25
C ASP A 28 -1.53 -16.46 21.23
N ILE A 29 -1.64 -16.88 22.50
CA ILE A 29 -2.39 -16.14 23.52
C ILE A 29 -1.67 -14.82 23.84
N LEU A 30 -0.33 -14.85 23.92
CA LEU A 30 0.48 -13.65 24.14
C LEU A 30 0.41 -12.69 22.94
N ILE A 31 0.37 -13.22 21.72
CA ILE A 31 0.17 -12.40 20.52
C ILE A 31 -1.21 -11.73 20.57
N ILE A 32 -2.26 -12.49 20.88
CA ILE A 32 -3.62 -11.97 21.02
C ILE A 32 -3.70 -10.88 22.11
N GLN A 33 -3.04 -11.07 23.25
CA GLN A 33 -2.95 -10.07 24.31
C GLN A 33 -2.29 -8.77 23.81
N ASN A 34 -1.14 -8.88 23.14
CA ASN A 34 -0.44 -7.73 22.58
C ASN A 34 -1.27 -7.00 21.52
N LEU A 35 -2.01 -7.75 20.69
CA LEU A 35 -2.94 -7.19 19.72
C LEU A 35 -4.07 -6.41 20.40
N TYR A 36 -4.70 -6.96 21.44
CA TYR A 36 -5.73 -6.24 22.18
C TYR A 36 -5.20 -4.98 22.85
N GLN A 37 -3.99 -5.03 23.40
CA GLN A 37 -3.35 -3.86 24.00
C GLN A 37 -3.06 -2.77 22.96
N LEU A 38 -2.60 -3.16 21.76
CA LEU A 38 -2.42 -2.23 20.64
C LEU A 38 -3.76 -1.58 20.26
N VAL A 39 -4.81 -2.39 20.08
CA VAL A 39 -6.14 -1.90 19.70
C VAL A 39 -6.68 -0.91 20.74
N TYR A 40 -6.56 -1.23 22.03
CA TYR A 40 -6.98 -0.33 23.11
C TYR A 40 -6.22 1.01 23.06
N GLN A 41 -4.90 0.97 22.84
CA GLN A 41 -4.11 2.19 22.73
C GLN A 41 -4.48 3.01 21.49
N LEU A 42 -4.77 2.35 20.36
CA LEU A 42 -5.24 3.04 19.16
C LEU A 42 -6.60 3.71 19.40
N GLN A 43 -7.54 3.04 20.06
CA GLN A 43 -8.86 3.59 20.38
C GLN A 43 -8.79 4.78 21.37
N THR A 44 -7.89 4.71 22.35
CA THR A 44 -7.71 5.80 23.34
C THR A 44 -6.96 7.01 22.76
N LEU A 45 -6.05 6.81 21.81
CA LEU A 45 -5.29 7.87 21.15
C LEU A 45 -6.03 8.51 19.97
N PHE A 46 -6.89 7.74 19.31
CA PHE A 46 -7.82 8.22 18.29
C PHE A 46 -9.25 7.95 18.76
N PRO A 47 -9.75 8.64 19.80
CA PRO A 47 -11.13 8.55 20.23
C PRO A 47 -12.00 9.32 19.23
N LYS A 48 -11.91 8.97 17.95
CA LYS A 48 -13.04 9.16 17.07
C LYS A 48 -14.03 8.12 17.56
N THR A 49 -15.18 8.59 18.03
CA THR A 49 -16.40 7.78 17.97
C THR A 49 -16.34 7.02 16.65
N PHE A 50 -16.43 5.70 16.71
CA PHE A 50 -16.87 4.95 15.53
C PHE A 50 -18.34 5.32 15.34
N SER A 51 -18.59 6.58 15.01
CA SER A 51 -19.76 6.97 14.29
C SER A 51 -19.56 6.24 12.98
N THR A 52 -20.28 5.13 12.85
CA THR A 52 -20.92 4.79 11.58
C THR A 52 -21.87 5.95 11.24
N GLU A 53 -21.33 7.16 11.04
CA GLU A 53 -21.70 7.83 9.82
C GLU A 53 -21.38 6.77 8.80
N ILE A 54 -22.43 6.23 8.17
CA ILE A 54 -22.26 5.71 6.83
C ILE A 54 -21.67 6.91 6.10
N ALA A 55 -20.34 7.07 6.16
CA ALA A 55 -19.62 7.85 5.21
C ALA A 55 -20.10 7.19 3.95
N ILE A 56 -21.00 7.87 3.24
CA ILE A 56 -21.35 7.51 1.90
C ILE A 56 -19.98 7.54 1.25
N ILE A 57 -19.30 6.39 1.21
CA ILE A 57 -18.11 6.18 0.42
C ILE A 57 -18.69 6.49 -0.93
N ASN A 58 -18.38 7.69 -1.41
CA ASN A 58 -18.97 8.20 -2.62
C ASN A 58 -18.73 7.09 -3.66
N GLU A 59 -19.81 6.56 -4.22
CA GLU A 59 -19.73 5.32 -5.00
C GLU A 59 -18.68 5.47 -6.10
N ASP A 60 -18.59 6.69 -6.67
CA ASP A 60 -17.60 7.07 -7.67
C ASP A 60 -16.15 6.92 -7.19
N ILE A 61 -15.81 7.19 -5.91
CA ILE A 61 -14.45 6.96 -5.40
C ILE A 61 -14.15 5.47 -5.31
N GLN A 62 -15.11 4.65 -4.89
CA GLN A 62 -14.93 3.20 -4.80
C GLN A 62 -14.75 2.61 -6.20
N HIS A 63 -15.66 2.93 -7.13
CA HIS A 63 -15.57 2.49 -8.53
C HIS A 63 -14.27 2.96 -9.21
N ALA A 64 -13.81 4.18 -8.92
CA ALA A 64 -12.56 4.69 -9.47
C ALA A 64 -11.34 3.92 -8.94
N VAL A 65 -11.33 3.59 -7.65
CA VAL A 65 -10.28 2.76 -7.03
C VAL A 65 -10.28 1.36 -7.63
N ASP A 66 -11.45 0.74 -7.75
CA ASP A 66 -11.60 -0.61 -8.30
C ASP A 66 -11.18 -0.68 -9.76
N PHE A 67 -11.53 0.34 -10.54
CA PHE A 67 -11.06 0.47 -11.92
C PHE A 67 -9.54 0.55 -12.00
N ILE A 68 -8.89 1.37 -11.16
CA ILE A 68 -7.43 1.46 -11.12
C ILE A 68 -6.81 0.12 -10.73
N ASN A 69 -7.32 -0.54 -9.68
CA ASN A 69 -6.79 -1.82 -9.20
C ASN A 69 -6.92 -2.93 -10.25
N SER A 70 -7.99 -2.91 -11.04
CA SER A 70 -8.18 -3.88 -12.12
C SER A 70 -7.41 -3.54 -13.40
N ASN A 71 -6.96 -2.28 -13.59
CA ASN A 71 -6.36 -1.82 -14.84
C ASN A 71 -4.96 -1.17 -14.71
N TYR A 72 -4.32 -1.18 -13.54
CA TYR A 72 -3.03 -0.51 -13.32
C TYR A 72 -1.94 -0.97 -14.29
N HIS A 73 -1.96 -2.24 -14.67
CA HIS A 73 -1.03 -2.90 -15.59
C HIS A 73 -1.17 -2.44 -17.05
N ARG A 74 -2.27 -1.74 -17.37
CA ARG A 74 -2.54 -1.20 -18.70
C ARG A 74 -2.08 0.26 -18.78
N ASN A 75 -2.02 0.79 -19.99
CA ASN A 75 -1.71 2.20 -20.24
C ASN A 75 -2.96 3.09 -20.00
N ILE A 76 -3.45 3.12 -18.75
CA ILE A 76 -4.54 4.01 -18.33
C ILE A 76 -4.00 5.37 -17.88
N MET A 77 -4.79 6.40 -18.12
CA MET A 77 -4.59 7.77 -17.70
C MET A 77 -5.70 8.18 -16.72
N VAL A 78 -5.49 9.29 -16.00
CA VAL A 78 -6.48 9.83 -15.06
C VAL A 78 -7.82 10.16 -15.75
N VAL A 79 -7.78 10.51 -17.04
CA VAL A 79 -9.01 10.74 -17.82
C VAL A 79 -9.83 9.47 -18.02
N ASP A 80 -9.18 8.31 -18.18
CA ASP A 80 -9.88 7.03 -18.36
C ASP A 80 -10.63 6.63 -17.08
N VAL A 81 -10.01 6.88 -15.92
CA VAL A 81 -10.65 6.67 -14.61
C VAL A 81 -11.86 7.59 -14.44
N ALA A 82 -11.72 8.87 -14.80
CA ALA A 82 -12.80 9.84 -14.69
C ALA A 82 -13.97 9.48 -15.62
N ASN A 83 -13.68 9.05 -16.85
CA ASN A 83 -14.67 8.59 -17.81
C ASN A 83 -15.37 7.31 -17.34
N HIS A 84 -14.65 6.37 -16.73
CA HIS A 84 -15.23 5.12 -16.23
C HIS A 84 -16.32 5.36 -15.19
N VAL A 85 -16.12 6.35 -14.31
CA VAL A 85 -17.09 6.71 -13.26
C VAL A 85 -17.99 7.89 -13.65
N ASN A 86 -17.96 8.32 -14.92
CA ASN A 86 -18.79 9.41 -15.47
C ASN A 86 -18.66 10.77 -14.77
N ILE A 87 -17.45 11.16 -14.36
CA ILE A 87 -17.18 12.46 -13.72
C ILE A 87 -16.06 13.24 -14.41
N THR A 88 -15.94 14.52 -14.07
CA THR A 88 -14.81 15.34 -14.54
C THR A 88 -13.52 14.99 -13.79
N ARG A 89 -12.36 15.20 -14.43
CA ARG A 89 -11.03 15.04 -13.78
C ARG A 89 -10.89 15.88 -12.50
N SER A 90 -11.47 17.07 -12.49
CA SER A 90 -11.46 17.96 -11.32
C SER A 90 -12.29 17.40 -10.17
N HIS A 91 -13.43 16.79 -10.46
CA HIS A 91 -14.23 16.10 -9.44
C HIS A 91 -13.50 14.86 -8.91
N LEU A 92 -12.95 14.03 -9.81
CA LEU A 92 -12.13 12.87 -9.44
C LEU A 92 -10.97 13.26 -8.51
N PHE A 93 -10.25 14.33 -8.82
CA PHE A 93 -9.17 14.83 -7.98
C PHE A 93 -9.67 15.24 -6.58
N LYS A 94 -10.80 15.95 -6.50
CA LYS A 94 -11.43 16.32 -5.21
C LYS A 94 -11.82 15.08 -4.41
N LEU A 95 -12.37 14.05 -5.06
CA LEU A 95 -12.72 12.78 -4.41
C LEU A 95 -11.49 12.08 -3.85
N PHE A 96 -10.42 11.93 -4.64
CA PHE A 96 -9.17 11.32 -4.16
C PHE A 96 -8.53 12.13 -3.04
N LYS A 97 -8.54 13.47 -3.11
CA LYS A 97 -8.01 14.31 -2.03
C LYS A 97 -8.83 14.24 -0.75
N LYS A 98 -10.16 14.27 -0.86
CA LYS A 98 -11.06 14.19 0.31
C LYS A 98 -10.98 12.83 1.00
N ASN A 99 -10.98 11.74 0.23
CA ASN A 99 -11.16 10.39 0.78
C ASN A 99 -9.83 9.64 0.99
N LEU A 100 -8.81 9.88 0.16
CA LEU A 100 -7.54 9.12 0.15
C LEU A 100 -6.30 10.00 0.36
N ASN A 101 -6.49 11.32 0.56
CA ASN A 101 -5.42 12.31 0.76
C ASN A 101 -4.32 12.32 -0.34
N CYS A 102 -4.61 11.80 -1.52
CA CYS A 102 -3.68 11.71 -2.65
C CYS A 102 -4.34 12.19 -3.95
N SER A 103 -3.59 12.31 -5.05
CA SER A 103 -4.20 12.49 -6.37
C SER A 103 -4.47 11.13 -7.03
N PRO A 104 -5.37 11.03 -8.03
CA PRO A 104 -5.58 9.79 -8.77
C PRO A 104 -4.31 9.27 -9.45
N LYS A 105 -3.44 10.19 -9.90
CA LYS A 105 -2.14 9.85 -10.49
C LYS A 105 -1.19 9.26 -9.45
N ASP A 106 -1.15 9.82 -8.25
CA ASP A 106 -0.32 9.32 -7.17
C ASP A 106 -0.78 7.93 -6.74
N TYR A 107 -2.10 7.72 -6.64
CA TYR A 107 -2.68 6.40 -6.33
C TYR A 107 -2.31 5.36 -7.39
N LEU A 108 -2.50 5.67 -8.69
CA LEU A 108 -2.07 4.77 -9.77
C LEU A 108 -0.57 4.46 -9.69
N THR A 109 0.25 5.47 -9.42
CA THR A 109 1.70 5.29 -9.26
C THR A 109 2.00 4.35 -8.09
N TYR A 110 1.36 4.57 -6.94
CA TYR A 110 1.50 3.75 -5.74
C TYR A 110 1.16 2.28 -6.02
N ILE A 111 0.00 1.99 -6.63
CA ILE A 111 -0.41 0.63 -6.96
C ILE A 111 0.60 -0.05 -7.90
N ARG A 112 1.07 0.66 -8.93
CA ARG A 112 2.10 0.13 -9.84
C ARG A 112 3.42 -0.17 -9.11
N MET A 113 3.85 0.72 -8.22
CA MET A 113 5.09 0.54 -7.44
C MET A 113 4.98 -0.62 -6.45
N TYR A 114 3.82 -0.77 -5.81
CA TYR A 114 3.51 -1.91 -4.95
C TYR A 114 3.61 -3.23 -5.72
N HIS A 115 2.94 -3.36 -6.87
CA HIS A 115 3.05 -4.59 -7.67
C HIS A 115 4.46 -4.82 -8.23
N ALA A 116 5.18 -3.75 -8.59
CA ALA A 116 6.56 -3.87 -9.04
C ALA A 116 7.49 -4.40 -7.93
N SER A 117 7.33 -3.94 -6.69
CA SER A 117 8.13 -4.44 -5.57
C SER A 117 7.85 -5.92 -5.30
N GLN A 118 6.59 -6.34 -5.38
CA GLN A 118 6.23 -7.77 -5.25
C GLN A 118 6.88 -8.62 -6.36
N LEU A 119 6.84 -8.17 -7.61
CA LEU A 119 7.49 -8.88 -8.72
C LEU A 119 9.02 -8.91 -8.56
N LEU A 120 9.63 -7.87 -8.02
CA LEU A 120 11.08 -7.83 -7.76
C LEU A 120 11.49 -8.83 -6.69
N ILE A 121 10.66 -9.07 -5.67
CA ILE A 121 10.94 -9.98 -4.57
C ILE A 121 10.67 -11.43 -4.96
N ASN A 122 9.58 -11.67 -5.69
CA ASN A 122 9.01 -13.01 -5.90
C ASN A 122 9.29 -13.60 -7.30
N SER A 123 10.09 -12.94 -8.15
CA SER A 123 10.39 -13.45 -9.49
C SER A 123 11.79 -13.08 -9.99
N ASN A 124 12.24 -13.78 -11.04
CA ASN A 124 13.50 -13.54 -11.73
C ASN A 124 13.35 -12.68 -13.01
N LEU A 125 12.18 -12.05 -13.20
CA LEU A 125 11.91 -11.23 -14.39
C LEU A 125 12.94 -10.10 -14.54
N MET A 126 13.25 -9.71 -15.76
CA MET A 126 14.08 -8.53 -16.00
C MET A 126 13.33 -7.25 -15.58
N ILE A 127 14.06 -6.21 -15.18
CA ILE A 127 13.47 -4.95 -14.71
C ILE A 127 12.60 -4.31 -15.80
N CYS A 128 13.00 -4.44 -17.07
CA CYS A 128 12.21 -4.02 -18.22
C CYS A 128 10.88 -4.78 -18.35
N GLU A 129 10.86 -6.09 -18.11
CA GLU A 129 9.63 -6.89 -18.12
C GLU A 129 8.70 -6.51 -16.98
N ILE A 130 9.25 -6.24 -15.79
CA ILE A 130 8.48 -5.76 -14.63
C ILE A 130 7.85 -4.41 -14.96
N ALA A 131 8.61 -3.47 -15.54
CA ALA A 131 8.09 -2.18 -15.97
C ALA A 131 6.87 -2.33 -16.90
N LEU A 132 6.98 -3.19 -17.92
CA LEU A 132 5.89 -3.47 -18.85
C LEU A 132 4.68 -4.09 -18.14
N LYS A 133 4.91 -5.07 -17.27
CA LYS A 133 3.84 -5.75 -16.51
C LYS A 133 3.08 -4.84 -15.56
N VAL A 134 3.72 -3.80 -15.03
CA VAL A 134 3.06 -2.81 -14.17
C VAL A 134 2.59 -1.57 -14.92
N GLY A 135 2.54 -1.61 -16.26
CA GLY A 135 1.92 -0.56 -17.08
C GLY A 135 2.83 0.60 -17.48
N TYR A 136 4.15 0.46 -17.38
CA TYR A 136 5.12 1.42 -17.93
C TYR A 136 5.65 0.93 -19.27
N LYS A 137 5.37 1.70 -20.34
CA LYS A 137 5.93 1.45 -21.68
C LYS A 137 7.43 1.72 -21.77
N ASP A 138 7.93 2.65 -20.95
CA ASP A 138 9.33 3.04 -20.90
C ASP A 138 9.98 2.54 -19.59
N PRO A 139 10.86 1.52 -19.67
CA PRO A 139 11.63 1.04 -18.52
C PRO A 139 12.52 2.10 -17.84
N LEU A 140 12.99 3.12 -18.57
CA LEU A 140 13.80 4.20 -18.00
C LEU A 140 12.94 5.12 -17.13
N LEU A 141 11.75 5.49 -17.60
CA LEU A 141 10.78 6.24 -16.80
C LEU A 141 10.37 5.45 -15.56
N PHE A 142 10.08 4.14 -15.70
CA PHE A 142 9.81 3.26 -14.56
C PHE A 142 10.95 3.32 -13.53
N SER A 143 12.20 3.15 -13.97
CA SER A 143 13.35 3.11 -13.07
C SER A 143 13.53 4.42 -12.29
N LYS A 144 13.29 5.57 -12.94
CA LYS A 144 13.28 6.89 -12.28
C LYS A 144 12.19 7.00 -11.23
N ILE A 145 10.97 6.59 -11.57
CA ILE A 145 9.82 6.66 -10.65
C ILE A 145 9.99 5.70 -9.48
N PHE A 146 10.46 4.48 -9.74
CA PHE A 146 10.73 3.47 -8.72
C PHE A 146 11.76 3.97 -7.72
N THR A 147 12.89 4.52 -8.21
CA THR A 147 13.94 5.06 -7.35
C THR A 147 13.44 6.25 -6.54
N LYS A 148 12.60 7.11 -7.12
CA LYS A 148 11.96 8.21 -6.38
C LYS A 148 11.00 7.69 -5.29
N HIS A 149 10.31 6.58 -5.54
CA HIS A 149 9.31 6.04 -4.62
C HIS A 149 9.93 5.27 -3.44
N PHE A 150 10.99 4.49 -3.69
CA PHE A 150 11.62 3.63 -2.69
C PHE A 150 12.99 4.13 -2.21
N GLU A 151 13.46 5.26 -2.74
CA GLU A 151 14.78 5.87 -2.45
C GLU A 151 16.00 4.99 -2.80
N ILE A 152 15.77 3.84 -3.43
CA ILE A 152 16.77 2.92 -3.94
C ILE A 152 16.36 2.38 -5.31
N SER A 153 17.34 1.99 -6.13
CA SER A 153 17.07 1.43 -7.46
C SER A 153 16.35 0.08 -7.38
N ALA A 154 15.57 -0.26 -8.43
CA ALA A 154 14.88 -1.55 -8.52
C ALA A 154 15.84 -2.75 -8.42
N SER A 155 17.04 -2.66 -9.00
CA SER A 155 18.07 -3.70 -8.88
C SER A 155 18.52 -3.87 -7.43
N LYS A 156 18.79 -2.76 -6.72
CA LYS A 156 19.20 -2.79 -5.31
C LYS A 156 18.07 -3.29 -4.42
N TYR A 157 16.83 -2.89 -4.71
CA TYR A 157 15.64 -3.39 -4.04
C TYR A 157 15.53 -4.91 -4.15
N ARG A 158 15.69 -5.48 -5.35
CA ARG A 158 15.71 -6.93 -5.55
C ARG A 158 16.81 -7.59 -4.70
N THR A 159 18.04 -7.12 -4.77
CA THR A 159 19.15 -7.72 -4.01
C THR A 159 18.90 -7.69 -2.50
N ASN A 160 18.30 -6.62 -1.98
CA ASN A 160 18.05 -6.45 -0.56
C ASN A 160 16.90 -7.31 -0.03
N PHE A 161 15.88 -7.57 -0.85
CA PHE A 161 14.60 -8.14 -0.40
C PHE A 161 14.20 -9.44 -1.10
N SER A 162 14.95 -9.91 -2.10
CA SER A 162 14.65 -11.20 -2.73
C SER A 162 14.68 -12.30 -1.67
N ASN A 163 13.60 -13.07 -1.58
CA ASN A 163 13.55 -14.31 -0.81
C ASN A 163 14.43 -15.34 -1.52
N ARG A 164 15.75 -15.21 -1.42
CA ARG A 164 16.66 -16.30 -1.77
C ARG A 164 16.40 -17.38 -0.73
N GLN A 165 15.67 -18.41 -1.16
CA GLN A 165 15.61 -19.66 -0.44
C GLN A 165 17.04 -20.10 -0.13
N ILE A 166 17.29 -20.35 1.16
CA ILE A 166 18.34 -21.24 1.65
C ILE A 166 18.06 -22.63 1.09
#